data_AF-A0AAN9AWU1-F1
#
_entry.id   AF-A0AAN9AWU1-F1
#
_cell.length_a   1.000
_cell.length_b   1.000
_cell.length_c   1.000
_cell.angle_alpha   90.00
_cell.angle_beta   90.00
_cell.angle_gamma   90.00
#
_symmetry.space_group_name_H-M   'P 1'
#
loop_
_entity.id
_entity.type
_entity.pdbx_description
1 polymer ?
#
loop_
_entity_poly.entity_id
_entity_poly.type
_entity_poly.pdbx_seq_one_letter_code
_entity_poly.pdbx_strand_id
1 'polypeptide(L)'
;MFLRVAVLVMSLVVTVRASCHGGAATTNDAGEPVCVVDGEELAVDEQRVTATCQDCTCYLSGYQCCGVGYNAGSIGVPDGQRLVKDDNCAFHLEPV
;
A
#
# COMPACT_ATOMS: atom_id res chain seq x y z
N MET A 1 -3.99 45.34 -18.58
CA MET A 1 -4.90 44.39 -17.90
C MET A 1 -4.20 43.03 -17.91
N PHE A 2 -3.48 42.69 -16.84
CA PHE A 2 -2.66 41.47 -16.78
C PHE A 2 -3.56 40.28 -16.40
N LEU A 3 -3.88 39.44 -17.39
CA LEU A 3 -4.61 38.20 -17.21
C LEU A 3 -3.72 37.22 -16.44
N ARG A 4 -3.96 37.06 -15.14
CA ARG A 4 -3.27 36.07 -14.30
C ARG A 4 -3.81 34.69 -14.66
N VAL A 5 -3.08 33.95 -15.49
CA VAL A 5 -3.36 32.54 -15.77
C VAL A 5 -2.96 31.74 -14.53
N ALA A 6 -3.95 31.34 -13.73
CA ALA A 6 -3.75 30.40 -12.64
C ALA A 6 -3.62 29.00 -13.24
N VAL A 7 -2.39 28.46 -13.27
CA VAL A 7 -2.16 27.05 -13.64
C VAL A 7 -2.44 26.19 -12.41
N LEU A 8 -3.61 25.56 -12.40
CA LEU A 8 -3.96 24.53 -11.42
C LEU A 8 -3.24 23.23 -11.80
N VAL A 9 -2.17 22.91 -11.07
CA VAL A 9 -1.52 21.60 -11.17
C VAL A 9 -2.30 20.63 -10.29
N MET A 10 -3.19 19.82 -10.89
CA MET A 10 -3.77 18.67 -10.22
C MET A 10 -2.72 17.54 -10.20
N SER A 11 -2.11 17.30 -9.05
CA SER A 11 -1.28 16.12 -8.81
C SER A 11 -2.20 14.91 -8.65
N LEU A 12 -2.26 14.03 -9.66
CA LEU A 12 -2.83 12.69 -9.52
C LEU A 12 -1.89 11.86 -8.65
N VAL A 13 -2.27 11.62 -7.40
CA VAL A 13 -1.58 10.66 -6.53
C VAL A 13 -2.13 9.28 -6.85
N VAL A 14 -1.47 8.55 -7.74
CA VAL A 14 -1.82 7.15 -8.02
C VAL A 14 -1.04 6.27 -7.06
N THR A 15 -1.73 5.52 -6.21
CA THR A 15 -1.09 4.55 -5.32
C THR A 15 -0.56 3.39 -6.14
N VAL A 16 0.77 3.27 -6.24
CA VAL A 16 1.41 2.14 -6.93
C VAL A 16 1.32 0.91 -6.03
N ARG A 17 0.65 -0.14 -6.53
CA ARG A 17 0.55 -1.46 -5.89
C ARG A 17 1.37 -2.47 -6.70
N ALA A 18 2.27 -3.17 -6.06
CA ALA A 18 3.04 -4.26 -6.69
C ALA A 18 3.48 -5.29 -5.64
N SER A 19 4.27 -6.30 -6.04
CA SER A 19 4.72 -7.37 -5.13
C SER A 19 3.57 -8.11 -4.44
N CYS A 20 2.53 -8.41 -5.22
CA CYS A 20 1.30 -8.99 -4.71
C CYS A 20 1.45 -10.48 -4.40
N HIS A 21 0.79 -10.91 -3.34
CA HIS A 21 0.63 -12.31 -2.97
C HIS A 21 -0.80 -12.54 -2.44
N GLY A 22 -1.16 -13.80 -2.24
CA GLY A 22 -2.47 -14.16 -1.71
C GLY A 22 -2.43 -15.44 -0.90
N GLY A 23 -3.48 -15.67 -0.14
CA GLY A 23 -3.68 -16.84 0.69
C GLY A 23 -5.16 -17.18 0.83
N ALA A 24 -5.45 -18.31 1.46
CA ALA A 24 -6.83 -18.76 1.67
C ALA A 24 -7.47 -18.03 2.86
N ALA A 25 -8.79 -17.91 2.83
CA ALA A 25 -9.57 -17.46 3.97
C ALA A 25 -9.67 -18.60 4.98
N THR A 26 -9.86 -18.24 6.25
CA THR A 26 -10.09 -19.16 7.37
C THR A 26 -11.42 -18.80 8.03
N THR A 27 -11.76 -19.50 9.11
CA THR A 27 -12.95 -19.24 9.91
C THR A 27 -12.52 -18.82 11.31
N ASN A 28 -13.11 -17.73 11.84
CA ASN A 28 -12.87 -17.27 13.20
C ASN A 28 -13.66 -18.11 14.22
N ASP A 29 -13.47 -17.82 15.53
CA ASP A 29 -14.16 -18.53 16.62
C ASP A 29 -15.70 -18.38 16.58
N ALA A 30 -16.20 -17.34 15.89
CA ALA A 30 -17.63 -17.10 15.70
C ALA A 30 -18.23 -17.90 14.53
N GLY A 31 -17.43 -18.61 13.75
CA GLY A 31 -17.87 -19.34 12.56
C GLY A 31 -17.93 -18.49 11.29
N GLU A 32 -17.37 -17.28 11.31
CA GLU A 32 -17.39 -16.35 10.18
C GLU A 32 -16.11 -16.47 9.33
N PRO A 33 -16.21 -16.38 8.00
CA PRO A 33 -15.04 -16.33 7.15
C PRO A 33 -14.24 -15.05 7.38
N VAL A 34 -12.93 -15.18 7.59
CA VAL A 34 -11.99 -14.08 7.79
C VAL A 34 -10.67 -14.36 7.07
N CYS A 35 -9.87 -13.33 6.85
CA CYS A 35 -8.50 -13.49 6.38
C CYS A 35 -7.53 -13.08 7.48
N VAL A 36 -6.49 -13.88 7.71
CA VAL A 36 -5.42 -13.54 8.65
C VAL A 36 -4.20 -13.08 7.85
N VAL A 37 -3.83 -11.81 8.00
CA VAL A 37 -2.68 -11.19 7.35
C VAL A 37 -1.82 -10.54 8.41
N ASP A 38 -0.52 -10.86 8.44
CA ASP A 38 0.43 -10.34 9.43
C ASP A 38 -0.02 -10.52 10.90
N GLY A 39 -0.86 -11.54 11.16
CA GLY A 39 -1.42 -11.80 12.48
C GLY A 39 -2.66 -10.97 12.83
N GLU A 40 -3.14 -10.12 11.93
CA GLU A 40 -4.41 -9.39 12.06
C GLU A 40 -5.53 -10.07 11.29
N GLU A 41 -6.74 -10.07 11.85
CA GLU A 41 -7.95 -10.49 11.16
C GLU A 41 -8.53 -9.34 10.33
N LEU A 42 -8.87 -9.65 9.08
CA LEU A 42 -9.66 -8.82 8.18
C LEU A 42 -10.99 -9.52 7.91
N ALA A 43 -12.08 -8.76 8.01
CA ALA A 43 -13.40 -9.24 7.62
C ALA A 43 -13.47 -9.42 6.10
N VAL A 44 -14.35 -10.30 5.62
CA VAL A 44 -14.62 -10.41 4.18
C VAL A 44 -15.10 -9.06 3.64
N ASP A 45 -14.61 -8.71 2.45
CA ASP A 45 -14.78 -7.42 1.77
C ASP A 45 -14.08 -6.23 2.45
N GLU A 46 -13.32 -6.46 3.52
CA GLU A 46 -12.47 -5.44 4.11
C GLU A 46 -11.20 -5.21 3.28
N GLN A 47 -10.88 -3.94 3.05
CA GLN A 47 -9.60 -3.49 2.51
C GLN A 47 -8.86 -2.65 3.54
N ARG A 48 -7.60 -3.00 3.82
CA ARG A 48 -6.76 -2.32 4.81
C ARG A 48 -5.32 -2.26 4.35
N VAL A 49 -4.66 -1.11 4.60
CA VAL A 49 -3.19 -1.02 4.53
C VAL A 49 -2.62 -1.43 5.89
N THR A 50 -1.83 -2.49 5.91
CA THR A 50 -1.20 -3.04 7.12
C THR A 50 -0.01 -2.18 7.57
N ALA A 51 0.44 -2.39 8.81
CA ALA A 51 1.66 -1.76 9.35
C ALA A 51 2.94 -2.13 8.57
N THR A 52 2.91 -3.24 7.81
CA THR A 52 4.01 -3.69 6.95
C THR A 52 3.93 -3.09 5.54
N CYS A 53 3.05 -2.11 5.32
CA CYS A 53 2.86 -1.43 4.05
C CYS A 53 2.40 -2.35 2.92
N GLN A 54 1.41 -3.18 3.25
CA GLN A 54 0.68 -3.98 2.29
C GLN A 54 -0.77 -3.55 2.26
N ASP A 55 -1.28 -3.29 1.07
CA ASP A 55 -2.69 -3.06 0.83
C ASP A 55 -3.37 -4.40 0.55
N CYS A 56 -4.14 -4.85 1.54
CA CYS A 56 -4.77 -6.15 1.59
C CYS A 56 -6.27 -6.04 1.44
N THR A 57 -6.85 -6.91 0.61
CA THR A 57 -8.29 -7.08 0.47
C THR A 57 -8.64 -8.52 0.79
N CYS A 58 -9.56 -8.72 1.73
CA CYS A 58 -10.09 -10.05 2.06
C CYS A 58 -11.34 -10.33 1.23
N TYR A 59 -11.40 -11.53 0.68
CA TYR A 59 -12.54 -12.07 -0.07
C TYR A 59 -13.00 -13.36 0.60
N LEU A 60 -14.18 -13.84 0.23
CA LEU A 60 -14.74 -15.07 0.79
C LEU A 60 -13.83 -16.31 0.62
N SER A 61 -13.08 -16.38 -0.48
CA SER A 61 -12.21 -17.52 -0.79
C SER A 61 -10.76 -17.35 -0.33
N GLY A 62 -10.36 -16.15 0.07
CA GLY A 62 -8.95 -15.81 0.24
C GLY A 62 -8.71 -14.32 0.32
N TYR A 63 -7.45 -13.93 0.47
CA TYR A 63 -7.04 -12.53 0.41
C TYR A 63 -6.04 -12.29 -0.71
N GLN A 64 -5.93 -11.03 -1.09
CA GLN A 64 -4.84 -10.52 -1.92
C GLN A 64 -4.20 -9.33 -1.21
N CYS A 65 -2.89 -9.37 -1.05
CA CYS A 65 -2.09 -8.31 -0.46
C CYS A 65 -1.05 -7.83 -1.48
N CYS A 66 -0.95 -6.53 -1.69
CA CYS A 66 0.07 -5.92 -2.54
C CYS A 66 0.88 -4.92 -1.72
N GLY A 67 2.21 -4.92 -1.87
CA GLY A 67 3.03 -3.88 -1.31
C GLY A 67 2.65 -2.50 -1.84
N VAL A 68 2.70 -1.49 -0.97
CA VAL A 68 2.47 -0.08 -1.30
C VAL A 68 3.68 0.77 -0.90
N GLY A 69 3.87 1.88 -1.61
CA GLY A 69 4.94 2.84 -1.35
C GLY A 69 6.32 2.19 -1.39
N TYR A 70 7.10 2.29 -0.31
CA TYR A 70 8.44 1.67 -0.27
C TYR A 70 8.43 0.14 -0.35
N ASN A 71 7.26 -0.49 -0.14
CA ASN A 71 7.10 -1.94 -0.21
C ASN A 71 6.48 -2.41 -1.54
N ALA A 72 6.08 -1.48 -2.42
CA ALA A 72 5.50 -1.85 -3.73
C ALA A 72 6.51 -2.60 -4.61
N GLY A 73 7.81 -2.29 -4.50
CA GLY A 73 8.84 -3.04 -5.20
C GLY A 73 10.22 -2.38 -5.11
N SER A 74 11.11 -2.78 -6.00
CA SER A 74 12.46 -2.22 -6.09
C SER A 74 12.41 -0.76 -6.54
N ILE A 75 12.88 0.15 -5.69
CA ILE A 75 13.01 1.58 -6.02
C ILE A 75 14.44 1.81 -6.49
N GLY A 76 14.58 2.30 -7.72
CA GLY A 76 15.88 2.71 -8.25
C GLY A 76 16.38 3.95 -7.51
N VAL A 77 17.42 3.78 -6.69
CA VAL A 77 18.08 4.88 -5.98
C VAL A 77 19.26 5.36 -6.81
N PRO A 78 19.28 6.63 -7.27
CA PRO A 78 20.42 7.19 -8.01
C PRO A 78 21.70 7.23 -7.17
N ASP A 79 22.85 7.20 -7.85
CA ASP A 79 24.16 7.37 -7.19
C ASP A 79 24.22 8.67 -6.39
N GLY A 80 24.75 8.60 -5.16
CA GLY A 80 24.82 9.76 -4.27
C GLY A 80 23.49 10.11 -3.58
N GLN A 81 22.46 9.27 -3.71
CA GLN A 81 21.23 9.37 -2.93
C GLN A 81 21.00 8.11 -2.08
N ARG A 82 20.17 8.24 -1.05
CA ARG A 82 19.65 7.16 -0.22
C ARG A 82 18.13 7.27 -0.11
N LEU A 83 17.48 6.12 0.02
CA LEU A 83 16.05 6.07 0.27
C LEU A 83 15.77 6.24 1.77
N VAL A 84 14.90 7.19 2.10
CA VAL A 84 14.39 7.43 3.44
C VAL A 84 12.91 7.05 3.47
N LYS A 85 12.54 6.21 4.44
CA LYS A 85 11.16 5.78 4.64
C LYS A 85 10.46 6.79 5.54
N ASP A 86 9.29 7.24 5.11
CA ASP A 86 8.42 8.13 5.85
C ASP A 86 7.24 7.37 6.46
N ASP A 87 6.40 8.11 7.18
CA ASP A 87 5.12 7.62 7.68
C ASP A 87 4.17 7.23 6.55
N ASN A 88 3.18 6.38 6.86
CA ASN A 88 2.13 5.94 5.93
C ASN A 88 2.69 5.33 4.63
N CYS A 89 3.77 4.55 4.73
CA CYS A 89 4.40 3.83 3.63
C CYS A 89 5.04 4.72 2.56
N ALA A 90 5.09 6.04 2.77
CA ALA A 90 5.75 6.96 1.87
C ALA A 90 7.28 6.83 1.96
N PHE A 91 7.95 7.39 0.97
CA PHE A 91 9.41 7.47 0.96
C PHE A 91 9.85 8.69 0.15
N HIS A 92 11.05 9.15 0.43
CA HIS A 92 11.75 10.15 -0.37
C HIS A 92 13.22 9.78 -0.52
N LEU A 93 13.92 10.54 -1.36
CA LEU A 93 15.35 10.37 -1.60
C LEU A 93 16.10 11.56 -1.01
N GLU A 94 17.16 11.29 -0.27
CA GLU A 94 18.06 12.31 0.29
C GLU A 94 19.49 12.10 -0.21
N PRO A 95 20.31 13.15 -0.32
CA PRO A 95 21.75 12.99 -0.54
C PRO A 95 22.41 12.16 0.56
N VAL A 96 23.41 11.33 0.20
CA VAL A 96 24.26 10.61 1.16
C VAL A 96 25.45 11.45 1.60
#